data_AF-A0AAV6B1Q9-F1
#
_entry.id   AF-A0AAV6B1Q9-F1
#
_cell.length_a   1.000
_cell.length_b   1.000
_cell.length_c   1.000
_cell.angle_alpha   90.00
_cell.angle_beta   90.00
_cell.angle_gamma   90.00
#
_symmetry.space_group_name_H-M   'P 1'
#
loop_
_entity.id
_entity.type
_entity.pdbx_description
1 polymer ?
#
loop_
_entity_poly.entity_id
_entity_poly.type
_entity_poly.pdbx_seq_one_letter_code
_entity_poly.pdbx_strand_id
1 'polypeptide(L)'
;MTSDIQDAASKGNAKAKLAIDVFVSEARRWIGGYFFQLNGADAIVFTAGIGENRAELRAAICADLDQLGIALDTEKNNSIRATEAVISAANSRVKVMVIPTNEELVVARETKRFLERN
;
A
#
# COMPACT_ATOMS: atom_id res chain seq x y z
N MET A 1 -10.64 2.86 6.85
CA MET A 1 -11.59 1.78 6.50
C MET A 1 -11.53 0.73 7.60
N THR A 2 -12.62 0.55 8.33
CA THR A 2 -12.68 -0.40 9.47
C THR A 2 -12.95 -1.83 8.99
N SER A 3 -12.64 -2.82 9.84
CA SER A 3 -12.93 -4.24 9.54
C SER A 3 -14.43 -4.46 9.24
N ASP A 4 -15.32 -3.71 9.89
CA ASP A 4 -16.76 -3.81 9.71
C ASP A 4 -17.22 -3.49 8.29
N ILE A 5 -16.57 -2.52 7.62
CA ILE A 5 -16.90 -2.16 6.24
C ILE A 5 -16.55 -3.32 5.30
N GLN A 6 -15.41 -3.96 5.51
CA GLN A 6 -15.01 -5.11 4.69
C GLN A 6 -15.92 -6.31 4.92
N ASP A 7 -16.28 -6.59 6.17
CA ASP A 7 -17.20 -7.67 6.50
C ASP A 7 -18.61 -7.41 5.97
N ALA A 8 -19.08 -6.16 6.00
CA ALA A 8 -20.35 -5.79 5.38
C ALA A 8 -20.30 -5.96 3.86
N ALA A 9 -19.19 -5.56 3.21
CA ALA A 9 -19.01 -5.69 1.77
C ALA A 9 -18.98 -7.16 1.33
N SER A 10 -18.27 -8.03 2.08
CA SER A 10 -18.23 -9.47 1.81
C SER A 10 -19.59 -10.16 1.98
N LYS A 11 -20.46 -9.61 2.84
CA LYS A 11 -21.86 -10.02 3.00
C LYS A 11 -22.83 -9.39 1.99
N GLY A 12 -22.32 -8.70 0.96
CA GLY A 12 -23.12 -8.15 -0.13
C GLY A 12 -23.70 -6.75 0.12
N ASN A 13 -23.23 -6.02 1.15
CA ASN A 13 -23.68 -4.65 1.37
C ASN A 13 -23.13 -3.71 0.28
N ALA A 14 -24.02 -3.21 -0.58
CA ALA A 14 -23.67 -2.34 -1.70
C ALA A 14 -22.99 -1.03 -1.28
N LYS A 15 -23.40 -0.42 -0.16
CA LYS A 15 -22.79 0.82 0.35
C LYS A 15 -21.37 0.58 0.85
N ALA A 16 -21.15 -0.56 1.51
CA ALA A 16 -19.83 -0.95 1.99
C ALA A 16 -18.87 -1.24 0.83
N LYS A 17 -19.35 -1.93 -0.22
CA LYS A 17 -18.59 -2.13 -1.46
C LYS A 17 -18.24 -0.78 -2.11
N LEU A 18 -19.22 0.11 -2.26
CA LEU A 18 -18.98 1.45 -2.80
C LEU A 18 -17.93 2.24 -2.01
N ALA A 19 -17.95 2.15 -0.68
CA ALA A 19 -16.96 2.82 0.16
C ALA A 19 -15.53 2.29 -0.09
N ILE A 20 -15.38 0.97 -0.29
CA ILE A 20 -14.11 0.36 -0.69
C ILE A 20 -13.68 0.84 -2.08
N ASP A 21 -14.60 0.86 -3.04
CA ASP A 21 -14.31 1.27 -4.42
C ASP A 21 -13.86 2.74 -4.48
N VAL A 22 -14.52 3.62 -3.71
CA VAL A 22 -14.12 5.03 -3.57
C VAL A 22 -12.73 5.15 -2.92
N PHE A 23 -12.45 4.37 -1.88
CA PHE A 23 -11.13 4.35 -1.24
C PHE A 23 -10.02 3.94 -2.22
N VAL A 24 -10.25 2.88 -3.00
CA VAL A 24 -9.31 2.42 -4.04
C VAL A 24 -9.12 3.49 -5.10
N SER A 25 -10.20 4.13 -5.56
CA SER A 25 -10.15 5.21 -6.54
C SER A 25 -9.32 6.40 -6.04
N GLU A 26 -9.52 6.81 -4.79
CA GLU A 26 -8.76 7.92 -4.20
C GLU A 26 -7.27 7.59 -4.04
N ALA A 27 -6.94 6.37 -3.61
CA ALA A 27 -5.55 5.93 -3.54
C ALA A 27 -4.88 5.98 -4.94
N ARG A 28 -5.57 5.49 -5.97
CA ARG A 28 -5.10 5.54 -7.36
C ARG A 28 -4.95 6.98 -7.86
N ARG A 29 -5.86 7.88 -7.50
CA ARG A 29 -5.79 9.31 -7.85
C ARG A 29 -4.50 9.94 -7.33
N TRP A 30 -4.15 9.69 -6.06
CA TRP A 30 -2.91 10.22 -5.46
C TRP A 30 -1.66 9.59 -6.05
N ILE A 31 -1.64 8.25 -6.20
CA ILE A 31 -0.52 7.54 -6.83
C ILE A 31 -0.29 8.07 -8.24
N GLY A 32 -1.33 8.18 -9.06
CA GLY A 32 -1.24 8.69 -10.43
C GLY A 32 -0.72 10.13 -10.48
N GLY A 33 -1.20 11.00 -9.57
CA GLY A 33 -0.72 12.38 -9.47
C GLY A 33 0.78 12.46 -9.19
N TYR A 34 1.28 11.70 -8.21
CA TYR A 34 2.71 11.67 -7.90
C TYR A 34 3.53 10.96 -8.96
N PHE A 35 3.03 9.86 -9.52
CA PHE A 35 3.70 9.16 -10.60
C PHE A 35 3.93 10.08 -11.80
N PHE A 36 2.95 10.93 -12.13
CA PHE A 36 3.11 11.93 -13.18
C PHE A 36 4.11 13.03 -12.79
N GLN A 37 4.00 13.59 -11.59
CA GLN A 37 4.91 14.65 -11.12
C GLN A 37 6.38 14.21 -11.04
N LEU A 38 6.62 12.94 -10.70
CA LEU A 38 7.95 12.35 -10.57
C LEU A 38 8.48 11.74 -11.87
N ASN A 39 7.69 11.79 -12.97
CA ASN A 39 8.01 11.13 -14.24
C ASN A 39 8.26 9.61 -14.09
N GLY A 40 7.44 8.97 -13.27
CA GLY A 40 7.56 7.56 -12.89
C GLY A 40 7.85 7.39 -11.40
N ALA A 41 8.07 6.14 -10.99
CA ALA A 41 8.48 5.78 -9.64
C ALA A 41 9.35 4.53 -9.67
N ASP A 42 10.36 4.47 -8.81
CA ASP A 42 11.13 3.24 -8.60
C ASP A 42 10.38 2.23 -7.73
N ALA A 43 9.56 2.73 -6.79
CA ALA A 43 8.81 1.91 -5.87
C ALA A 43 7.49 2.54 -5.40
N ILE A 44 6.54 1.68 -5.04
CA ILE A 44 5.32 1.98 -4.30
C ILE A 44 5.37 1.20 -2.98
N VAL A 45 5.21 1.89 -1.86
CA VAL A 45 5.27 1.30 -0.53
C VAL A 45 3.92 1.37 0.15
N PHE A 46 3.41 0.21 0.58
CA PHE A 46 2.27 0.08 1.46
C PHE A 46 2.75 -0.05 2.91
N THR A 47 2.24 0.82 3.76
CA THR A 47 2.56 0.87 5.20
C THR A 47 1.30 1.20 6.00
N ALA A 48 1.42 1.23 7.32
CA ALA A 48 0.35 1.42 8.29
C ALA A 48 -0.76 0.35 8.19
N GLY A 49 -1.67 0.35 9.18
CA GLY A 49 -2.61 -0.76 9.40
C GLY A 49 -3.35 -1.29 8.15
N ILE A 50 -3.85 -0.42 7.27
CA ILE A 50 -4.55 -0.85 6.04
C ILE A 50 -3.56 -1.40 5.00
N GLY A 51 -2.48 -0.65 4.72
CA GLY A 51 -1.50 -1.04 3.70
C GLY A 51 -0.75 -2.33 4.05
N GLU A 52 -0.50 -2.55 5.34
CA GLU A 52 0.24 -3.72 5.83
C GLU A 52 -0.59 -5.02 5.82
N ASN A 53 -1.90 -4.92 6.06
CA ASN A 53 -2.71 -6.09 6.41
C ASN A 53 -3.76 -6.48 5.36
N ARG A 54 -4.09 -5.61 4.40
CA ARG A 54 -5.19 -5.81 3.46
C ARG A 54 -4.67 -6.08 2.05
N ALA A 55 -4.32 -7.34 1.79
CA ALA A 55 -3.79 -7.81 0.50
C ALA A 55 -4.76 -7.50 -0.66
N GLU A 56 -6.06 -7.65 -0.42
CA GLU A 56 -7.13 -7.39 -1.37
C GLU A 56 -7.18 -5.91 -1.81
N LEU A 57 -6.88 -4.97 -0.90
CA LEU A 57 -6.84 -3.55 -1.23
C LEU A 57 -5.58 -3.19 -2.01
N ARG A 58 -4.43 -3.77 -1.62
CA ARG A 58 -3.19 -3.61 -2.41
C ARG A 58 -3.40 -4.09 -3.84
N ALA A 59 -4.03 -5.26 -4.01
CA ALA A 59 -4.37 -5.82 -5.31
C ALA A 59 -5.29 -4.87 -6.11
N ALA A 60 -6.38 -4.38 -5.51
CA ALA A 60 -7.30 -3.47 -6.18
C ALA A 60 -6.66 -2.12 -6.58
N ILE A 61 -5.77 -1.59 -5.72
CA ILE A 61 -5.04 -0.34 -6.00
C ILE A 61 -4.08 -0.52 -7.19
N CYS A 62 -3.38 -1.66 -7.26
CA CYS A 62 -2.41 -1.93 -8.32
C CYS A 62 -2.99 -2.59 -9.58
N ALA A 63 -4.29 -2.88 -9.62
CA ALA A 63 -4.93 -3.55 -10.75
C ALA A 63 -4.86 -2.73 -12.05
N ASP A 64 -4.62 -3.41 -13.18
CA ASP A 64 -4.60 -2.82 -14.52
C ASP A 64 -3.59 -1.66 -14.69
N LEU A 65 -2.44 -1.76 -14.01
CA LEU A 65 -1.34 -0.78 -14.09
C LEU A 65 -0.07 -1.39 -14.76
N ASP A 66 -0.19 -2.52 -15.45
CA ASP A 66 0.90 -3.23 -16.10
C ASP A 66 1.61 -2.35 -17.16
N GLN A 67 0.85 -1.55 -17.91
CA GLN A 67 1.39 -0.59 -18.89
C GLN A 67 2.20 0.55 -18.26
N LEU A 68 1.95 0.85 -16.98
CA LEU A 68 2.76 1.79 -16.21
C LEU A 68 3.99 1.10 -15.58
N GLY A 69 4.13 -0.20 -15.74
CA GLY A 69 5.21 -1.01 -15.20
C GLY A 69 4.97 -1.47 -13.77
N ILE A 70 3.72 -1.46 -13.29
CA ILE A 70 3.34 -1.91 -11.95
C ILE A 70 2.61 -3.25 -12.09
N ALA A 71 3.25 -4.33 -11.63
CA ALA A 71 2.66 -5.66 -11.62
C ALA A 71 2.85 -6.31 -10.24
N LEU A 72 1.76 -6.81 -9.66
CA LEU A 72 1.79 -7.54 -8.39
C LEU A 72 1.98 -9.04 -8.60
N ASP A 73 2.73 -9.65 -7.69
CA ASP A 73 2.76 -11.10 -7.51
C ASP A 73 1.64 -11.47 -6.53
N THR A 74 0.59 -12.12 -7.04
CA THR A 74 -0.60 -12.45 -6.25
C THR A 74 -0.29 -13.35 -5.05
N GLU A 75 0.63 -14.32 -5.20
CA GLU A 75 0.99 -15.23 -4.12
C GLU A 75 1.77 -14.51 -3.02
N LYS A 76 2.78 -13.72 -3.39
CA LYS A 76 3.53 -12.89 -2.42
C LYS A 76 2.63 -11.86 -1.75
N ASN A 77 1.75 -11.21 -2.50
CA ASN A 77 0.84 -10.22 -1.94
C ASN A 77 -0.08 -10.84 -0.88
N ASN A 78 -0.57 -12.06 -1.10
CA ASN A 78 -1.48 -12.74 -0.18
C ASN A 78 -0.79 -13.38 1.03
N SER A 79 0.49 -13.74 0.92
CA SER A 79 1.24 -14.41 2.00
C SER A 79 1.80 -13.44 3.06
N ILE A 80 1.81 -12.14 2.78
CA ILE A 80 2.42 -11.13 3.66
C ILE A 80 1.38 -10.34 4.46
N ARG A 81 1.62 -10.25 5.77
CA ARG A 81 0.93 -9.36 6.72
C ARG A 81 1.92 -8.76 7.70
N ALA A 82 1.89 -7.43 7.87
CA ALA A 82 2.73 -6.68 8.82
C ALA A 82 4.22 -7.10 8.82
N THR A 83 4.73 -7.50 7.66
CA THR A 83 6.11 -7.97 7.47
C THR A 83 6.70 -7.24 6.28
N GLU A 84 7.97 -6.86 6.38
CA GLU A 84 8.68 -6.22 5.28
C GLU A 84 8.88 -7.21 4.12
N ALA A 85 8.36 -6.89 2.94
CA ALA A 85 8.49 -7.74 1.77
C ALA A 85 8.29 -6.98 0.45
N VAL A 86 8.95 -7.47 -0.60
CA VAL A 86 8.65 -7.10 -2.00
C VAL A 86 7.54 -8.02 -2.51
N ILE A 87 6.43 -7.42 -2.94
CA ILE A 87 5.22 -8.10 -3.42
C ILE A 87 4.96 -7.87 -4.91
N SER A 88 5.84 -7.16 -5.62
CA SER A 88 5.76 -7.04 -7.08
C SER A 88 6.19 -8.33 -7.79
N ALA A 89 5.61 -8.56 -8.97
CA ALA A 89 6.02 -9.61 -9.88
C ALA A 89 7.46 -9.37 -10.38
N ALA A 90 8.14 -10.44 -10.80
CA ALA A 90 9.53 -10.37 -11.25
C ALA A 90 9.74 -9.48 -12.49
N ASN A 91 8.70 -9.34 -13.32
CA ASN A 91 8.69 -8.47 -14.51
C ASN A 91 8.19 -7.05 -14.23
N SER A 92 7.84 -6.71 -12.99
CA SER A 92 7.41 -5.37 -12.63
C SER A 92 8.60 -4.41 -12.68
N ARG A 93 8.46 -3.29 -13.43
CA ARG A 93 9.48 -2.24 -13.48
C ARG A 93 9.51 -1.44 -12.17
N VAL A 94 8.34 -1.17 -11.62
CA VAL A 94 8.16 -0.51 -10.33
C VAL A 94 8.12 -1.57 -9.24
N LYS A 95 8.95 -1.44 -8.20
CA LYS A 95 8.87 -2.33 -7.04
C LYS A 95 7.63 -2.02 -6.23
N VAL A 96 6.90 -3.04 -5.79
CA VAL A 96 5.78 -2.86 -4.86
C VAL A 96 6.14 -3.55 -3.56
N MET A 97 6.05 -2.83 -2.45
CA MET A 97 6.55 -3.29 -1.16
C MET A 97 5.52 -3.11 -0.06
N VAL A 98 5.57 -3.99 0.94
CA VAL A 98 4.97 -3.77 2.25
C VAL A 98 6.11 -3.46 3.21
N ILE A 99 6.03 -2.35 3.94
CA ILE A 99 7.01 -1.98 4.96
C ILE A 99 6.24 -1.57 6.22
N PRO A 100 6.30 -2.34 7.30
CA PRO A 100 5.64 -1.97 8.55
C PRO A 100 6.17 -0.64 9.09
N THR A 101 5.26 0.25 9.49
CA THR A 101 5.69 1.47 10.16
C THR A 101 6.12 1.18 11.59
N ASN A 102 7.16 1.86 12.07
CA ASN A 102 7.55 1.86 13.47
C ASN A 102 7.78 3.31 13.92
N GLU A 103 6.68 4.00 14.23
CA GLU A 103 6.68 5.42 14.58
C GLU A 103 7.52 5.71 15.84
N GLU A 104 7.46 4.82 16.84
CA GLU A 104 8.24 4.94 18.07
C GLU A 104 9.75 4.91 17.81
N LEU A 105 10.19 4.01 16.93
CA LEU A 105 11.59 3.93 16.52
C LEU A 105 12.05 5.17 15.76
N VAL A 106 11.19 5.76 14.94
CA VAL A 106 11.49 7.03 14.25
C VAL A 106 11.69 8.14 15.27
N VAL A 107 10.78 8.29 16.24
CA VAL A 107 10.91 9.30 17.31
C VAL A 107 12.17 9.08 18.14
N ALA A 108 12.48 7.83 18.50
CA ALA A 108 13.69 7.49 19.25
C ALA A 108 14.96 7.83 18.47
N ARG A 109 15.01 7.54 17.16
CA ARG A 109 16.13 7.87 16.28
C ARG A 109 16.33 9.37 16.13
N GLU A 110 15.26 10.13 15.95
CA GLU A 110 15.33 11.60 15.86
C GLU A 110 15.77 12.22 17.20
N THR A 111 15.29 11.69 18.33
CA THR A 111 15.70 12.12 19.67
C THR A 111 17.20 11.87 19.88
N LYS A 112 17.67 10.65 19.56
CA LYS A 112 19.09 10.31 19.62
C LYS A 112 19.94 11.25 18.75
N ARG A 113 19.53 11.47 17.49
CA ARG A 113 20.23 12.35 16.55
C ARG A 113 20.30 13.79 17.06
N PHE A 114 19.27 14.27 17.74
CA PHE A 114 19.28 15.58 18.38
C PHE A 114 20.26 15.66 19.55
N LEU A 115 20.31 14.62 20.39
CA LEU A 115 21.25 14.55 21.51
C LEU A 115 22.72 14.44 21.06
N GLU A 116 23.01 13.71 19.98
CA GLU A 116 24.36 13.55 19.44
C GLU A 116 24.87 14.76 18.63
N ARG A 117 23.99 15.72 18.32
CA ARG A 117 24.33 16.97 17.64
C ARG A 117 24.73 18.11 18.59
N ASN A 118 24.56 17.92 19.90
CA ASN A 118 25.02 18.83 20.96
C ASN A 118 26.16 18.19 21.75
#